data_AF-A0A7T4K620-F1
#
_entry.id   AF-A0A7T4K620-F1
#
_cell.length_a   1.000
_cell.length_b   1.000
_cell.length_c   1.000
_cell.angle_alpha   90.00
_cell.angle_beta   90.00
_cell.angle_gamma   90.00
#
_symmetry.space_group_name_H-M   'P 1'
#
loop_
_entity.id
_entity.type
_entity.pdbx_description
1 polymer ?
#
loop_
_entity_poly.entity_id
_entity_poly.type
_entity_poly.pdbx_seq_one_letter_code
_entity_poly.pdbx_strand_id
1 'polypeptide(L)'
;MWLIFGISAIIFAVLNVMATIKNKNAQGYRFLSLSLTALTVCALYFDGASRVIKEDWVALMDIMPTMSKALWVLVILSIAINSVSILKRND
;
A
#
# COMPACT_ATOMS: atom_id res chain seq x y z
N MET A 1 0.41 0.41 -13.34
CA MET A 1 0.52 1.60 -12.46
C MET A 1 0.40 1.23 -10.98
N TRP A 2 -0.61 0.44 -10.56
CA TRP A 2 -0.79 0.05 -9.15
C TRP A 2 0.43 -0.65 -8.52
N LEU A 3 1.13 -1.55 -9.25
CA LEU A 3 2.35 -2.20 -8.76
C LEU A 3 3.48 -1.22 -8.40
N ILE A 4 3.63 -0.12 -9.14
CA ILE A 4 4.68 0.88 -8.89
C ILE A 4 4.41 1.57 -7.55
N PHE A 5 3.15 1.96 -7.30
CA PHE A 5 2.75 2.52 -6.01
C PHE A 5 2.94 1.50 -4.87
N GLY A 6 2.59 0.23 -5.09
CA GLY A 6 2.72 -0.83 -4.09
C GLY A 6 4.17 -1.09 -3.69
N ILE A 7 5.07 -1.23 -4.67
CA ILE A 7 6.51 -1.42 -4.43
C ILE A 7 7.09 -0.20 -3.71
N SER A 8 6.72 1.01 -4.15
CA SER A 8 7.16 2.24 -3.51
C SER A 8 6.69 2.32 -2.05
N ALA A 9 5.44 1.92 -1.77
CA ALA A 9 4.89 1.87 -0.43
C ALA A 9 5.69 0.95 0.50
N ILE A 10 6.12 -0.21 -0.01
CA ILE A 10 6.97 -1.17 0.73
C ILE A 10 8.34 -0.56 1.03
N ILE A 11 8.98 0.07 0.04
CA ILE A 11 10.28 0.74 0.25
C ILE A 11 10.18 1.78 1.37
N PHE A 12 9.16 2.63 1.34
CA PHE A 12 8.95 3.63 2.38
C PHE A 12 8.53 3.05 3.73
N ALA A 13 7.82 1.92 3.77
CA ALA A 13 7.52 1.20 5.01
C ALA A 13 8.80 0.70 5.69
N VAL A 14 9.73 0.11 4.91
CA VAL A 14 11.03 -0.34 5.42
C VAL A 14 11.87 0.85 5.90
N LEU A 15 11.89 1.96 5.16
CA LEU A 15 12.54 3.21 5.59
C LEU A 15 11.94 3.77 6.89
N ASN A 16 10.61 3.73 7.04
CA ASN A 16 9.92 4.14 8.28
C ASN A 16 10.38 3.29 9.47
N VAL A 17 10.44 1.97 9.33
CA VAL A 17 10.91 1.06 10.40
C VAL A 17 12.39 1.32 10.73
N MET A 18 13.25 1.43 9.72
CA MET A 18 14.69 1.69 9.95
C MET A 18 14.92 3.05 10.64
N ALA A 19 14.20 4.09 10.25
CA ALA A 19 14.28 5.40 10.89
C ALA A 19 13.80 5.33 12.34
N THR A 20 12.73 4.59 12.60
CA THR A 20 12.17 4.37 13.94
C THR A 20 13.16 3.62 14.85
N ILE A 21 13.82 2.58 14.35
CA ILE A 21 14.84 1.84 15.11
C ILE A 21 16.02 2.76 15.46
N LYS A 22 16.45 3.61 14.52
CA LYS A 22 17.54 4.58 14.70
C LYS A 22 17.15 5.85 15.48
N ASN A 23 15.95 5.91 16.07
CA ASN A 23 15.39 7.08 16.77
C ASN A 23 15.44 8.37 15.93
N LYS A 24 15.31 8.24 14.60
CA LYS A 24 15.20 9.36 13.66
C LYS A 24 13.73 9.69 13.37
N ASN A 25 13.47 10.88 12.86
CA ASN A 25 12.12 11.29 12.47
C ASN A 25 11.59 10.41 11.31
N ALA A 26 10.65 9.53 11.61
CA ALA A 26 10.03 8.62 10.65
C ALA A 26 8.70 9.14 10.06
N GLN A 27 8.22 10.32 10.48
CA GLN A 27 6.90 10.85 10.11
C GLN A 27 6.70 10.98 8.60
N GLY A 28 7.71 11.44 7.87
CA GLY A 28 7.64 11.59 6.40
C GLY A 28 7.55 10.25 5.69
N TYR A 29 8.40 9.28 6.07
CA TYR A 29 8.38 7.93 5.48
C TYR A 29 7.05 7.22 5.74
N ARG A 30 6.51 7.36 6.96
CA ARG A 30 5.20 6.82 7.32
C ARG A 30 4.09 7.38 6.45
N PHE A 31 4.02 8.71 6.33
CA PHE A 31 3.00 9.38 5.53
C PHE A 31 3.07 8.94 4.07
N LEU A 32 4.28 8.87 3.51
CA LEU A 32 4.49 8.50 2.12
C LEU A 32 4.15 7.03 1.86
N SER A 33 4.52 6.13 2.77
CA SER A 33 4.16 4.71 2.68
C SER A 33 2.64 4.48 2.69
N LEU A 34 1.92 5.11 3.63
CA LEU A 34 0.45 5.00 3.70
C LEU A 34 -0.23 5.65 2.49
N SER A 35 0.25 6.80 2.02
CA SER A 35 -0.30 7.49 0.85
C SER A 35 -0.14 6.64 -0.42
N LEU A 36 1.03 6.02 -0.62
CA LEU A 36 1.28 5.12 -1.74
C LEU A 36 0.47 3.82 -1.63
N THR A 37 0.24 3.33 -0.40
CA THR A 37 -0.67 2.19 -0.17
C THR A 37 -2.09 2.55 -0.62
N ALA A 38 -2.60 3.72 -0.24
CA ALA A 38 -3.92 4.19 -0.67
C ALA A 38 -4.01 4.37 -2.19
N LEU A 39 -2.99 5.00 -2.81
CA LEU A 39 -2.92 5.15 -4.27
C LEU A 39 -2.87 3.80 -4.99
N THR A 40 -2.25 2.78 -4.41
CA THR A 40 -2.25 1.41 -4.96
C THR A 40 -3.66 0.84 -5.05
N VAL A 41 -4.45 0.99 -3.97
CA VAL A 41 -5.84 0.53 -3.92
C VAL A 41 -6.69 1.29 -4.94
N CYS A 42 -6.58 2.62 -4.98
CA CYS A 42 -7.30 3.43 -5.97
C CYS A 42 -6.93 3.05 -7.41
N ALA A 43 -5.64 2.81 -7.68
CA ALA A 43 -5.17 2.44 -9.00
C ALA A 43 -5.63 1.03 -9.43
N LEU A 44 -5.69 0.06 -8.51
CA LEU A 44 -6.25 -1.27 -8.83
C LEU A 44 -7.76 -1.17 -9.11
N TYR A 45 -8.49 -0.39 -8.30
CA TYR A 45 -9.93 -0.19 -8.51
C TYR A 45 -10.21 0.49 -9.85
N PHE A 46 -9.43 1.52 -10.19
CA PHE A 46 -9.51 2.21 -11.48
C PHE A 46 -9.19 1.29 -12.67
N ASP A 47 -8.20 0.39 -12.54
CA ASP A 47 -7.90 -0.64 -13.55
C ASP A 47 -9.10 -1.57 -13.74
N GLY A 48 -9.71 -2.03 -12.65
CA GLY A 48 -10.93 -2.84 -12.68
C GLY A 48 -12.08 -2.15 -13.39
N ALA A 49 -12.38 -0.90 -13.01
CA ALA A 49 -13.44 -0.12 -13.65
C ALA A 49 -13.18 0.11 -15.14
N SER A 50 -11.92 0.35 -15.52
CA SER A 50 -11.52 0.51 -16.92
C SER A 50 -11.73 -0.77 -17.74
N ARG A 51 -11.53 -1.95 -17.14
CA ARG A 51 -11.80 -3.25 -17.78
C ARG A 51 -13.30 -3.50 -17.96
N VAL A 52 -14.13 -3.11 -16.99
CA VAL A 52 -15.59 -3.16 -17.11
C VAL A 52 -16.05 -2.32 -18.31
N ILE A 53 -15.56 -1.08 -18.44
CA ILE A 53 -15.91 -0.18 -19.55
C ILE A 53 -15.48 -0.76 -20.91
N LYS A 54 -14.36 -1.49 -20.94
CA LYS A 54 -13.83 -2.15 -22.15
C LYS A 54 -14.40 -3.55 -22.40
N GLU A 55 -15.31 -4.01 -21.55
CA GLU A 55 -15.89 -5.36 -21.58
C GLU A 55 -14.82 -6.48 -21.53
N ASP A 56 -13.68 -6.21 -20.89
CA ASP A 56 -12.60 -7.17 -20.69
C ASP A 56 -12.87 -8.05 -19.45
N TRP A 57 -13.95 -8.82 -19.52
CA TRP A 57 -14.45 -9.64 -18.41
C TRP A 57 -13.48 -10.75 -18.03
N VAL A 58 -12.81 -11.35 -19.02
CA VAL A 58 -11.86 -12.45 -18.80
C VAL A 58 -10.72 -11.98 -17.90
N ALA A 59 -10.04 -10.88 -18.26
CA ALA A 59 -8.95 -10.40 -17.44
C ALA A 59 -9.43 -9.82 -16.10
N LEU A 60 -10.64 -9.25 -16.04
CA LEU A 60 -11.24 -8.80 -14.79
C LEU A 60 -11.47 -9.97 -13.83
N MET A 61 -11.99 -11.11 -14.32
CA MET A 61 -12.21 -12.33 -13.53
C MET A 61 -10.90 -12.98 -13.08
N ASP A 62 -9.83 -12.88 -13.88
CA ASP A 62 -8.53 -13.43 -13.49
C ASP A 62 -7.83 -12.59 -12.41
N ILE A 63 -7.93 -11.26 -12.51
CA ILE A 63 -7.14 -10.34 -11.67
C ILE A 63 -7.89 -9.98 -10.38
N MET A 64 -9.15 -9.58 -10.48
CA MET A 64 -9.86 -8.90 -9.37
C MET A 64 -10.07 -9.79 -8.13
N PRO A 65 -10.51 -11.07 -8.26
CA PRO A 65 -10.75 -11.92 -7.10
C PRO A 65 -9.50 -12.18 -6.27
N THR A 66 -8.34 -12.32 -6.92
CA THR A 66 -7.06 -12.60 -6.26
C THR A 66 -6.45 -11.33 -5.70
N MET A 67 -6.35 -10.27 -6.52
CA MET A 67 -5.67 -9.03 -6.14
C MET A 67 -6.44 -8.24 -5.08
N SER A 68 -7.78 -8.28 -5.09
CA SER A 68 -8.58 -7.63 -4.05
C SER A 68 -8.31 -8.23 -2.66
N LYS A 69 -8.24 -9.57 -2.56
CA LYS A 69 -7.91 -10.26 -1.31
C LYS A 69 -6.48 -9.98 -0.87
N ALA A 70 -5.53 -10.00 -1.81
CA ALA A 70 -4.14 -9.66 -1.52
C ALA A 70 -3.99 -8.22 -1.00
N LEU A 71 -4.69 -7.25 -1.60
CA LEU A 71 -4.65 -5.87 -1.14
C LEU A 71 -5.20 -5.69 0.26
N TRP A 72 -6.25 -6.42 0.66
CA TRP A 72 -6.72 -6.38 2.05
C TRP A 72 -5.61 -6.74 3.03
N VAL A 73 -4.92 -7.85 2.79
CA VAL A 73 -3.80 -8.29 3.64
C VAL A 73 -2.67 -7.25 3.64
N LEU A 74 -2.29 -6.74 2.46
CA LEU A 74 -1.21 -5.76 2.33
C LEU A 74 -1.54 -4.42 2.98
N VAL A 75 -2.79 -3.96 2.92
CA VAL A 75 -3.23 -2.72 3.57
C VAL A 75 -3.20 -2.87 5.09
N ILE A 76 -3.72 -3.97 5.62
CA ILE A 76 -3.67 -4.26 7.07
C ILE A 76 -2.22 -4.29 7.54
N LEU A 77 -1.34 -4.98 6.80
CA LEU A 77 0.08 -5.06 7.12
C LEU A 77 0.75 -3.68 7.04
N SER A 78 0.44 -2.88 6.01
CA SER A 78 0.97 -1.53 5.85
C SER A 78 0.57 -0.63 7.02
N ILE A 79 -0.69 -0.69 7.46
CA ILE A 79 -1.17 0.06 8.64
C ILE A 79 -0.41 -0.39 9.89
N ALA A 80 -0.27 -1.71 10.11
CA ALA A 80 0.44 -2.25 11.27
C ALA A 80 1.91 -1.78 11.31
N ILE A 81 2.64 -1.94 10.20
CA ILE A 81 4.05 -1.52 10.09
C ILE A 81 4.21 -0.02 10.28
N ASN A 82 3.34 0.79 9.66
CA ASN A 82 3.42 2.25 9.76
C ASN A 82 2.99 2.79 11.13
N SER A 83 2.26 2.00 11.92
CA SER A 83 1.89 2.36 13.29
C SER A 83 3.04 2.19 14.30
N VAL A 84 4.06 1.37 13.99
CA VAL A 84 5.23 1.15 14.87
C VAL A 84 5.93 2.46 15.23
N SER A 85 6.04 3.39 14.27
CA SER A 85 6.70 4.68 14.49
C SER A 85 5.89 5.66 15.33
N ILE A 86 4.58 5.42 15.50
CA ILE A 86 3.73 6.15 16.44
C ILE A 86 3.96 5.63 17.84
N LEU A 87 3.86 4.31 17.99
CA LEU A 87 3.92 3.65 19.29
C LEU A 87 5.28 3.85 19.96
N LYS A 88 6.38 3.72 19.21
CA LYS A 88 7.73 3.93 19.75
C LYS A 88 8.04 5.40 20.11
N ARG A 89 7.34 6.37 19.52
CA ARG A 89 7.60 7.80 19.78
C ARG A 89 6.95 8.28 21.10
N ASN A 90 6.13 7.45 21.73
CA ASN A 90 5.43 7.77 22.98
C ASN A 90 6.18 7.37 24.26
N ASP A 91 7.45 6.94 24.15
CA ASP A 91 8.37 6.69 25.26
C ASP A 91 9.52 7.73 25.24
#